data_AF-A0AAD8B0I7-F1
#
_entry.id   AF-A0AAD8B0I7-F1
#
_cell.length_a   1.000
_cell.length_b   1.000
_cell.length_c   1.000
_cell.angle_alpha   90.00
_cell.angle_beta   90.00
_cell.angle_gamma   90.00
#
_symmetry.space_group_name_H-M   'P 1'
#
loop_
_entity.id
_entity.type
_entity.pdbx_description
1 polymer ?
#
loop_
_entity_poly.entity_id
_entity_poly.type
_entity_poly.pdbx_seq_one_letter_code
_entity_poly.pdbx_strand_id
1 'polypeptide(L)'
;MYNETNVYKNITSDERREYLSVLQQESTIAFIPTFVYLGLLAVVGIPGNSLVIIVYLTKMTMKPLNIFIISMAVIDLITCLVILPGILYFLLHMWDFNDPPTCQFFLALISLLVMSSVLMLVSIAIIRYMKMCYPFKKQVTLRQTKFICSLNTVMATVVSIPHGILQGKHSRQTQNPNIVGYSCKVDDSYVGTIWPTLDSALFFLLFLVLSFIVTFCYVRIGCVLRRHGKNVHQRSYLSASTKISKNVAKQHKDVKVADLGGKTQKQNCSTFGIANESESVVEPVTNSDLIDINTETISNNCINTNVENSNVKKSLSTGSRGRDDFSDNIALDDFIIEQSFSPSYAKNVPALNKHRKELNRTYLMMLTVTLVFFLGFLPFLGLNFLLSVSPEKVASLKGWSLAMYQLFLESFLVNCAANPIIYSLMDQKFKDICIQMFKIKL
;
A
#
# COMPACT_ATOMS: atom_id res chain seq x y z
N MET A 1 26.76 -9.48 -69.45
CA MET A 1 25.32 -9.20 -69.64
C MET A 1 24.55 -10.15 -68.73
N TYR A 2 24.25 -9.72 -67.51
CA TYR A 2 23.39 -10.44 -66.57
C TYR A 2 22.25 -9.47 -66.24
N ASN A 3 21.03 -9.79 -66.65
CA ASN A 3 19.88 -8.94 -66.39
C ASN A 3 19.42 -9.14 -64.93
N GLU A 4 19.70 -8.16 -64.07
CA GLU A 4 18.95 -8.00 -62.83
C GLU A 4 17.52 -7.54 -63.15
N THR A 5 16.68 -8.49 -63.57
CA THR A 5 15.23 -8.29 -63.48
C THR A 5 14.79 -8.75 -62.11
N ASN A 6 15.05 -7.92 -61.09
CA ASN A 6 14.35 -8.02 -59.81
C ASN A 6 12.88 -7.69 -60.08
N VAL A 7 12.14 -8.70 -60.55
CA VAL A 7 10.69 -8.65 -60.68
C VAL A 7 10.14 -8.61 -59.27
N TYR A 8 9.97 -7.40 -58.75
CA TYR A 8 9.06 -7.13 -57.64
C TYR A 8 7.70 -7.66 -58.07
N LYS A 9 7.39 -8.88 -57.63
CA LYS A 9 6.13 -9.56 -57.95
C LYS A 9 5.04 -8.63 -57.42
N ASN A 10 4.20 -8.11 -58.31
CA ASN A 10 3.26 -7.05 -57.97
C ASN A 10 2.07 -7.67 -57.20
N ILE A 11 2.29 -7.92 -55.90
CA ILE A 11 1.35 -8.62 -55.02
C ILE A 11 0.04 -7.83 -54.97
N THR A 12 -1.05 -8.49 -55.33
CA THR A 12 -2.39 -7.89 -55.31
C THR A 12 -2.81 -7.51 -53.88
N SER A 13 -3.76 -6.59 -53.77
CA SER A 13 -4.40 -6.26 -52.49
C SER A 13 -4.99 -7.49 -51.78
N ASP A 14 -5.33 -8.52 -52.56
CA ASP A 14 -6.14 -9.64 -52.10
C ASP A 14 -5.22 -10.74 -51.57
N GLU A 15 -4.18 -11.10 -52.32
CA GLU A 15 -3.07 -11.93 -51.82
C GLU A 15 -2.44 -11.35 -50.54
N ARG A 16 -2.31 -10.02 -50.46
CA ARG A 16 -1.81 -9.34 -49.25
C ARG A 16 -2.75 -9.53 -48.06
N ARG A 17 -4.05 -9.30 -48.25
CA ARG A 17 -5.06 -9.44 -47.19
C ARG A 17 -5.18 -10.89 -46.72
N GLU A 18 -5.19 -11.85 -47.64
CA GLU A 18 -5.20 -13.27 -47.33
C GLU A 18 -3.97 -13.67 -46.50
N TYR A 19 -2.76 -13.31 -46.94
CA TYR A 19 -1.52 -13.62 -46.20
C TYR A 19 -1.50 -12.99 -44.79
N LEU A 20 -1.90 -11.72 -44.65
CA LEU A 20 -1.98 -11.07 -43.33
C LEU A 20 -3.06 -11.72 -42.44
N SER A 21 -4.16 -12.21 -43.01
CA SER A 21 -5.21 -12.91 -42.24
C SER A 21 -4.72 -14.24 -41.66
N VAL A 22 -3.86 -14.98 -42.38
CA VAL A 22 -3.22 -16.21 -41.86
C VAL A 22 -2.30 -15.88 -40.68
N LEU A 23 -1.45 -14.84 -40.80
CA LEU A 23 -0.58 -14.40 -39.69
C LEU A 23 -1.39 -13.90 -38.48
N GLN A 24 -2.52 -13.22 -38.73
CA GLN A 24 -3.45 -12.83 -37.67
C GLN A 24 -4.08 -14.05 -37.01
N GLN A 25 -4.48 -15.10 -37.74
CA GLN A 25 -5.00 -16.33 -37.16
C GLN A 25 -3.95 -17.04 -36.28
N GLU A 26 -2.71 -17.21 -36.76
CA GLU A 26 -1.61 -17.79 -35.97
C GLU A 26 -1.37 -17.01 -34.66
N SER A 27 -1.36 -15.68 -34.76
CA SER A 27 -1.14 -14.79 -33.62
C SER A 27 -2.31 -14.82 -32.63
N THR A 28 -3.54 -14.84 -33.14
CA THR A 28 -4.78 -14.96 -32.35
C THR A 28 -4.79 -16.26 -31.53
N ILE A 29 -4.36 -17.38 -32.12
CA ILE A 29 -4.20 -18.66 -31.42
C ILE A 29 -3.13 -18.56 -30.31
N ALA A 30 -1.99 -17.92 -30.59
CA ALA A 30 -0.96 -17.69 -29.59
C ALA A 30 -1.42 -16.77 -28.43
N PHE A 31 -2.35 -15.84 -28.67
CA PHE A 31 -2.84 -14.90 -27.66
C PHE A 31 -4.08 -15.38 -26.87
N ILE A 32 -4.57 -16.61 -27.11
CA ILE A 32 -5.67 -17.20 -26.32
C ILE A 32 -5.46 -17.07 -24.79
N PRO A 33 -4.26 -17.33 -24.21
CA PRO A 33 -4.05 -17.14 -22.78
C PRO A 33 -4.27 -15.69 -22.32
N THR A 34 -3.85 -14.70 -23.12
CA THR A 34 -4.08 -13.28 -22.86
C THR A 34 -5.56 -12.93 -22.95
N PHE A 35 -6.30 -13.46 -23.95
CA PHE A 35 -7.74 -13.24 -24.06
C PHE A 35 -8.53 -13.78 -22.87
N VAL A 36 -8.20 -15.01 -22.42
CA VAL A 36 -8.79 -15.60 -21.22
C VAL A 36 -8.47 -14.76 -19.98
N TYR A 37 -7.23 -14.30 -19.83
CA TYR A 37 -6.81 -13.42 -18.73
C TYR A 37 -7.59 -12.08 -18.72
N LEU A 38 -7.64 -11.35 -19.84
CA LEU A 38 -8.36 -10.09 -19.96
C LEU A 38 -9.87 -10.28 -19.71
N GLY A 39 -10.46 -11.38 -20.19
CA GLY A 39 -11.85 -11.75 -19.92
C GLY A 39 -12.13 -11.98 -18.44
N LEU A 40 -11.25 -12.71 -17.73
CA LEU A 40 -11.36 -12.92 -16.28
C LEU A 40 -11.23 -11.61 -15.50
N LEU A 41 -10.33 -10.70 -15.92
CA LEU A 41 -10.22 -9.37 -15.32
C LEU A 41 -11.50 -8.56 -15.48
N ALA A 42 -12.14 -8.60 -16.65
CA ALA A 42 -13.41 -7.91 -16.89
C ALA A 42 -14.56 -8.49 -16.03
N VAL A 43 -14.70 -9.83 -16.01
CA VAL A 43 -15.74 -10.54 -15.25
C VAL A 43 -15.66 -10.26 -13.74
N VAL A 44 -14.45 -10.10 -13.19
CA VAL A 44 -14.26 -9.75 -11.77
C VAL A 44 -14.34 -8.24 -11.54
N GLY A 45 -13.65 -7.45 -12.37
CA GLY A 45 -13.42 -6.02 -12.16
C GLY A 45 -14.66 -5.16 -12.39
N ILE A 46 -15.47 -5.45 -13.41
CA ILE A 46 -16.70 -4.67 -13.68
C ILE A 46 -17.69 -4.71 -12.51
N PRO A 47 -18.18 -5.89 -12.05
CA PRO A 47 -19.09 -5.95 -10.91
C PRO A 47 -18.40 -5.56 -9.60
N GLY A 48 -17.12 -5.92 -9.43
CA GLY A 48 -16.34 -5.60 -8.23
C GLY A 48 -16.21 -4.10 -8.00
N ASN A 49 -15.71 -3.34 -8.97
CA ASN A 49 -15.53 -1.90 -8.83
C ASN A 49 -16.86 -1.15 -8.77
N SER A 50 -17.87 -1.59 -9.52
CA SER A 50 -19.23 -1.06 -9.41
C SER A 50 -19.78 -1.19 -7.99
N LEU A 51 -19.61 -2.35 -7.35
CA LEU A 51 -20.01 -2.57 -5.96
C LEU A 51 -19.21 -1.70 -4.96
N VAL A 52 -17.89 -1.55 -5.17
CA VAL A 52 -17.05 -0.65 -4.36
C VAL A 52 -17.57 0.78 -4.43
N ILE A 53 -17.81 1.31 -5.64
CA ILE A 53 -18.35 2.66 -5.86
C ILE A 53 -19.70 2.82 -5.15
N ILE A 54 -20.65 1.90 -5.37
CA ILE A 54 -22.01 1.95 -4.77
C ILE A 54 -21.94 1.97 -3.25
N VAL A 55 -21.20 1.03 -2.63
CA VAL A 55 -21.11 0.93 -1.16
C VAL A 55 -20.41 2.14 -0.56
N TYR A 56 -19.30 2.58 -1.16
CA TYR A 56 -18.54 3.70 -0.63
C TYR A 56 -19.24 5.06 -0.81
N LEU A 57 -20.06 5.24 -1.85
CA LEU A 57 -20.88 6.44 -2.02
C LEU A 57 -22.15 6.45 -1.15
N THR A 58 -22.82 5.30 -0.98
CA THR A 58 -24.17 5.27 -0.37
C THR A 58 -24.23 4.79 1.08
N LYS A 59 -23.24 4.02 1.56
CA LYS A 59 -23.27 3.38 2.90
C LYS A 59 -22.08 3.75 3.79
N MET A 60 -21.00 4.30 3.25
CA MET A 60 -19.81 4.65 4.02
C MET A 60 -19.75 6.14 4.40
N THR A 61 -19.32 6.44 5.63
CA THR A 61 -18.99 7.81 6.04
C THR A 61 -17.80 8.34 5.25
N MET A 62 -17.97 9.47 4.56
CA MET A 62 -16.91 10.09 3.77
C MET A 62 -15.70 10.51 4.62
N LYS A 63 -14.52 10.07 4.18
CA LYS A 63 -13.21 10.27 4.80
C LYS A 63 -12.18 10.46 3.69
N PRO A 64 -11.02 11.09 3.94
CA PRO A 64 -9.94 11.24 2.95
C PRO A 64 -9.67 9.95 2.17
N LEU A 65 -9.38 8.84 2.87
CA LEU A 65 -9.18 7.52 2.24
C LEU A 65 -10.32 7.12 1.28
N ASN A 66 -11.57 7.27 1.73
CA ASN A 66 -12.72 6.75 1.01
C ASN A 66 -12.87 7.43 -0.35
N ILE A 67 -12.46 8.70 -0.46
CA ILE A 67 -12.38 9.39 -1.75
C ILE A 67 -11.33 8.71 -2.65
N PHE A 68 -10.12 8.43 -2.16
CA PHE A 68 -9.11 7.71 -2.96
C PHE A 68 -9.57 6.30 -3.39
N ILE A 69 -10.29 5.57 -2.53
CA ILE A 69 -10.84 4.24 -2.88
C ILE A 69 -11.90 4.35 -3.98
N ILE A 70 -12.79 5.34 -3.91
CA ILE A 70 -13.76 5.61 -4.98
C ILE A 70 -13.04 6.01 -6.28
N SER A 71 -12.04 6.90 -6.22
CA SER A 71 -11.26 7.33 -7.38
C SER A 71 -10.53 6.17 -8.05
N MET A 72 -9.90 5.28 -7.26
CA MET A 72 -9.30 4.04 -7.78
C MET A 72 -10.35 3.17 -8.48
N ALA A 73 -11.47 2.88 -7.81
CA ALA A 73 -12.52 2.04 -8.39
C ALA A 73 -13.13 2.63 -9.67
N VAL A 74 -13.18 3.96 -9.83
CA VAL A 74 -13.58 4.61 -11.08
C VAL A 74 -12.55 4.40 -12.19
N ILE A 75 -11.25 4.59 -11.89
CA ILE A 75 -10.15 4.33 -12.84
C ILE A 75 -10.12 2.85 -13.25
N ASP A 76 -10.26 1.95 -12.29
CA ASP A 76 -10.29 0.50 -12.49
C ASP A 76 -11.52 0.10 -13.32
N LEU A 77 -12.70 0.69 -13.08
CA LEU A 77 -13.91 0.43 -13.86
C LEU A 77 -13.80 0.94 -15.31
N ILE A 78 -13.22 2.12 -15.53
CA ILE A 78 -12.90 2.62 -16.88
C ILE A 78 -11.90 1.69 -17.57
N THR A 79 -10.90 1.19 -16.83
CA THR A 79 -9.95 0.20 -17.33
C THR A 79 -10.68 -1.07 -17.77
N CYS A 80 -11.58 -1.61 -16.95
CA CYS A 80 -12.35 -2.80 -17.32
C CYS A 80 -13.31 -2.60 -18.51
N LEU A 81 -13.94 -1.43 -18.64
CA LEU A 81 -14.96 -1.15 -19.66
C LEU A 81 -14.39 -0.65 -20.99
N VAL A 82 -13.24 0.02 -21.00
CA VAL A 82 -12.67 0.70 -22.17
C VAL A 82 -11.31 0.12 -22.55
N ILE A 83 -10.42 -0.07 -21.58
CA ILE A 83 -9.05 -0.52 -21.86
C ILE A 83 -8.99 -2.01 -22.19
N LEU A 84 -9.64 -2.89 -21.41
CA LEU A 84 -9.60 -4.33 -21.71
C LEU A 84 -10.18 -4.64 -23.11
N PRO A 85 -11.33 -4.07 -23.54
CA PRO A 85 -11.81 -4.23 -24.91
C PRO A 85 -10.90 -3.59 -25.98
N GLY A 86 -10.29 -2.43 -25.70
CA GLY A 86 -9.34 -1.79 -26.60
C GLY A 86 -8.09 -2.65 -26.86
N ILE A 87 -7.53 -3.25 -25.80
CA ILE A 87 -6.39 -4.18 -25.92
C ILE A 87 -6.80 -5.43 -26.70
N LEU A 88 -7.97 -6.01 -26.43
CA LEU A 88 -8.50 -7.12 -27.23
C LEU A 88 -8.61 -6.75 -28.72
N TYR A 89 -9.11 -5.55 -29.04
CA TYR A 89 -9.19 -5.06 -30.42
C TYR A 89 -7.81 -4.94 -31.08
N PHE A 90 -6.80 -4.38 -30.40
CA PHE A 90 -5.45 -4.26 -30.97
C PHE A 90 -4.72 -5.60 -31.13
N LEU A 91 -5.01 -6.59 -30.29
CA LEU A 91 -4.48 -7.96 -30.43
C LEU A 91 -5.15 -8.72 -31.58
N LEU A 92 -6.44 -8.46 -31.82
CA LEU A 92 -7.20 -9.02 -32.96
C LEU A 92 -6.89 -8.35 -34.30
N HIS A 93 -6.27 -7.15 -34.28
CA HIS A 93 -5.81 -6.41 -35.46
C HIS A 93 -4.30 -6.12 -35.38
N MET A 94 -3.49 -7.13 -35.07
CA MET A 94 -2.04 -6.98 -34.89
C MET A 94 -1.26 -6.95 -36.21
N TRP A 95 -1.90 -7.29 -37.33
CA TRP A 95 -1.25 -7.34 -38.65
C TRP A 95 -1.88 -6.40 -39.70
N ASP A 96 -3.10 -5.91 -39.48
CA ASP A 96 -3.89 -5.11 -40.41
C ASP A 96 -4.29 -3.73 -39.86
N PHE A 97 -3.62 -3.26 -38.80
CA PHE A 97 -3.92 -1.98 -38.16
C PHE A 97 -3.70 -0.77 -39.08
N ASN A 98 -4.70 0.10 -39.20
CA ASN A 98 -4.68 1.23 -40.14
C ASN A 98 -5.20 2.58 -39.60
N ASP A 99 -5.37 2.74 -38.28
CA ASP A 99 -5.98 3.95 -37.68
C ASP A 99 -5.08 4.62 -36.60
N PRO A 100 -4.02 5.36 -37.00
CA PRO A 100 -3.05 5.93 -36.05
C PRO A 100 -3.65 6.80 -34.93
N PRO A 101 -4.62 7.71 -35.19
CA PRO A 101 -5.22 8.53 -34.13
C PRO A 101 -5.87 7.73 -33.01
N THR A 102 -6.54 6.63 -33.33
CA THR A 102 -7.11 5.72 -32.32
C THR A 102 -6.02 5.05 -31.49
N CYS A 103 -4.91 4.64 -32.11
CA CYS A 103 -3.76 4.10 -31.38
C CYS A 103 -3.17 5.10 -30.38
N GLN A 104 -2.88 6.32 -30.86
CA GLN A 104 -2.36 7.43 -30.06
C GLN A 104 -3.28 7.73 -28.86
N PHE A 105 -4.59 7.86 -29.10
CA PHE A 105 -5.57 8.14 -28.05
C PHE A 105 -5.66 7.01 -27.01
N PHE A 106 -5.79 5.75 -27.44
CA PHE A 106 -5.93 4.64 -26.51
C PHE A 106 -4.67 4.40 -25.68
N LEU A 107 -3.47 4.47 -26.27
CA LEU A 107 -2.23 4.27 -25.50
C LEU A 107 -1.94 5.46 -24.56
N ALA A 108 -2.31 6.69 -24.95
CA ALA A 108 -2.33 7.83 -24.04
C ALA A 108 -3.30 7.59 -22.86
N LEU A 109 -4.50 7.05 -23.12
CA LEU A 109 -5.51 6.75 -22.10
C LEU A 109 -5.05 5.62 -21.16
N ILE A 110 -4.40 4.58 -21.67
CA ILE A 110 -3.79 3.51 -20.87
C ILE A 110 -2.75 4.11 -19.91
N SER A 111 -1.83 4.91 -20.45
CA SER A 111 -0.82 5.62 -19.67
C SER A 111 -1.46 6.52 -18.60
N LEU A 112 -2.51 7.28 -18.95
CA LEU A 112 -3.22 8.19 -18.03
C LEU A 112 -3.78 7.45 -16.82
N LEU A 113 -4.51 6.36 -17.08
CA LEU A 113 -5.22 5.60 -16.04
C LEU A 113 -4.20 4.90 -15.12
N VAL A 114 -3.15 4.30 -15.70
CA VAL A 114 -2.05 3.70 -14.95
C VAL A 114 -1.34 4.73 -14.07
N MET A 115 -0.89 5.86 -14.63
CA MET A 115 -0.15 6.87 -13.88
C MET A 115 -1.02 7.55 -12.82
N SER A 116 -2.30 7.76 -13.11
CA SER A 116 -3.28 8.24 -12.13
C SER A 116 -3.36 7.27 -10.94
N SER A 117 -3.45 5.96 -11.20
CA SER A 117 -3.48 4.92 -10.15
C SER A 117 -2.20 4.89 -9.30
N VAL A 118 -0.99 4.96 -9.89
CA VAL A 118 0.26 5.01 -9.11
C VAL A 118 0.26 6.21 -8.15
N LEU A 119 -0.05 7.40 -8.66
CA LEU A 119 -0.05 8.64 -7.87
C LEU A 119 -1.12 8.61 -6.77
N MET A 120 -2.27 7.97 -7.04
CA MET A 120 -3.33 7.71 -6.06
C MET A 120 -2.84 6.79 -4.92
N LEU A 121 -2.11 5.71 -5.24
CA LEU A 121 -1.52 4.80 -4.24
C LEU A 121 -0.45 5.47 -3.38
N VAL A 122 0.44 6.26 -4.00
CA VAL A 122 1.43 7.08 -3.29
C VAL A 122 0.75 8.06 -2.33
N SER A 123 -0.34 8.71 -2.78
CA SER A 123 -1.13 9.63 -1.95
C SER A 123 -1.81 8.91 -0.77
N ILE A 124 -2.35 7.71 -0.98
CA ILE A 124 -2.88 6.85 0.09
C ILE A 124 -1.78 6.53 1.11
N ALA A 125 -0.58 6.14 0.65
CA ALA A 125 0.54 5.81 1.52
C ALA A 125 0.99 7.01 2.37
N ILE A 126 1.08 8.20 1.78
CA ILE A 126 1.43 9.46 2.48
C ILE A 126 0.38 9.83 3.53
N ILE A 127 -0.92 9.79 3.20
CA ILE A 127 -2.00 10.10 4.15
C ILE A 127 -2.02 9.10 5.31
N ARG A 128 -1.68 7.83 5.05
CA ARG A 128 -1.52 6.81 6.09
C ARG A 128 -0.30 7.06 6.95
N TYR A 129 0.83 7.42 6.35
CA TYR A 129 2.03 7.80 7.06
C TYR A 129 1.78 8.98 8.01
N MET A 130 1.13 10.06 7.53
CA MET A 130 0.74 11.20 8.38
C MET A 130 -0.16 10.77 9.55
N LYS A 131 -1.19 9.96 9.27
CA LYS A 131 -2.15 9.53 10.29
C LYS A 131 -1.52 8.61 11.36
N MET A 132 -0.60 7.73 10.98
CA MET A 132 0.01 6.76 11.92
C MET A 132 1.24 7.33 12.64
N CYS A 133 2.08 8.09 11.95
CA CYS A 133 3.34 8.60 12.51
C CYS A 133 3.18 9.98 13.17
N TYR A 134 2.15 10.75 12.83
CA TYR A 134 1.89 12.09 13.36
C TYR A 134 0.40 12.32 13.69
N PRO A 135 -0.23 11.49 14.56
CA PRO A 135 -1.66 11.56 14.84
C PRO A 135 -2.14 12.92 15.39
N PHE A 136 -1.28 13.66 16.09
CA PHE A 136 -1.58 14.97 16.68
C PHE A 136 -1.30 16.17 15.75
N LYS A 137 -0.70 15.96 14.56
CA LYS A 137 -0.55 17.03 13.57
C LYS A 137 -1.84 17.22 12.77
N LYS A 138 -2.03 18.40 12.17
CA LYS A 138 -3.15 18.73 11.28
C LYS A 138 -3.27 17.67 10.17
N GLN A 139 -4.41 16.99 10.13
CA GLN A 139 -4.68 15.93 9.15
C GLN A 139 -5.26 16.51 7.85
N VAL A 140 -5.12 15.77 6.75
CA VAL A 140 -5.64 16.18 5.43
C VAL A 140 -7.17 16.24 5.45
N THR A 141 -7.72 17.38 5.03
CA THR A 141 -9.17 17.62 4.96
C THR A 141 -9.80 17.05 3.68
N LEU A 142 -11.12 16.84 3.66
CA LEU A 142 -11.83 16.35 2.47
C LEU A 142 -11.64 17.24 1.23
N ARG A 143 -11.57 18.57 1.41
CA ARG A 143 -11.31 19.53 0.31
C ARG A 143 -9.90 19.33 -0.26
N GLN A 144 -8.90 19.25 0.61
CA GLN A 144 -7.52 18.97 0.20
C GLN A 144 -7.38 17.60 -0.48
N THR A 145 -8.10 16.58 -0.01
CA THR A 145 -8.13 15.27 -0.69
C THR A 145 -8.67 15.36 -2.12
N LYS A 146 -9.80 16.04 -2.36
CA LYS A 146 -10.32 16.22 -3.72
C LYS A 146 -9.34 16.97 -4.62
N PHE A 147 -8.67 18.00 -4.08
CA PHE A 147 -7.61 18.71 -4.78
C PHE A 147 -6.42 17.80 -5.12
N ILE A 148 -5.93 16.97 -4.18
CA ILE A 148 -4.85 16.00 -4.42
C ILE A 148 -5.25 14.98 -5.50
N CYS A 149 -6.48 14.44 -5.48
CA CYS A 149 -6.95 13.54 -6.53
C CYS A 149 -6.93 14.22 -7.91
N SER A 150 -7.41 15.47 -8.00
CA SER A 150 -7.41 16.24 -9.24
C SER A 150 -5.99 16.53 -9.74
N LEU A 151 -5.08 16.91 -8.81
CA LEU A 151 -3.67 17.15 -9.11
C LEU A 151 -2.97 15.89 -9.61
N ASN A 152 -3.25 14.72 -9.03
CA ASN A 152 -2.70 13.43 -9.50
C ASN A 152 -3.12 13.14 -10.95
N THR A 153 -4.40 13.34 -11.29
CA THR A 153 -4.88 13.14 -12.67
C THR A 153 -4.27 14.15 -13.64
N VAL A 154 -4.08 15.41 -13.24
CA VAL A 154 -3.38 16.42 -14.07
C VAL A 154 -1.91 16.03 -14.29
N MET A 155 -1.19 15.63 -13.24
CA MET A 155 0.20 15.17 -13.37
C MET A 155 0.32 13.92 -14.25
N ALA A 156 -0.60 12.96 -14.11
CA ALA A 156 -0.68 11.81 -14.99
C ALA A 156 -0.90 12.23 -16.46
N THR A 157 -1.86 13.13 -16.70
CA THR A 157 -2.16 13.64 -18.06
C THR A 157 -0.92 14.25 -18.73
N VAL A 158 -0.16 15.07 -18.00
CA VAL A 158 1.06 15.71 -18.51
C VAL A 158 2.12 14.68 -18.91
N VAL A 159 2.27 13.57 -18.18
CA VAL A 159 3.22 12.50 -18.52
C VAL A 159 2.70 11.62 -19.66
N SER A 160 1.38 11.43 -19.78
CA SER A 160 0.77 10.54 -20.79
C SER A 160 0.60 11.16 -22.18
N ILE A 161 0.58 12.50 -22.30
CA ILE A 161 0.55 13.19 -23.58
C ILE A 161 1.78 12.86 -24.47
N PRO A 162 3.04 13.06 -24.03
CA PRO A 162 4.21 12.74 -24.86
C PRO A 162 4.29 11.24 -25.16
N HIS A 163 3.98 10.38 -24.18
CA HIS A 163 3.91 8.94 -24.38
C HIS A 163 2.97 8.58 -25.54
N GLY A 164 1.76 9.16 -25.55
CA GLY A 164 0.77 8.98 -26.60
C GLY A 164 1.23 9.46 -27.98
N ILE A 165 1.84 10.64 -28.05
CA ILE A 165 2.37 11.23 -29.32
C ILE A 165 3.39 10.30 -29.99
N LEU A 166 4.15 9.53 -29.22
CA LEU A 166 5.12 8.57 -29.76
C LEU A 166 4.49 7.28 -30.31
N GLN A 167 3.20 7.03 -30.07
CA GLN A 167 2.49 5.85 -30.55
C GLN A 167 1.67 6.16 -31.81
N GLY A 168 1.55 5.16 -32.68
CA GLY A 168 0.83 5.28 -33.94
C GLY A 168 0.90 3.98 -34.72
N LYS A 169 1.27 4.08 -36.00
CA LYS A 169 1.33 2.93 -36.90
C LYS A 169 2.75 2.40 -36.98
N HIS A 170 2.91 1.14 -36.58
CA HIS A 170 4.19 0.46 -36.58
C HIS A 170 4.25 -0.66 -37.63
N SER A 171 5.26 -0.62 -38.49
CA SER A 171 5.51 -1.62 -39.53
C SER A 171 6.13 -2.89 -38.97
N ARG A 172 5.45 -4.02 -39.16
CA ARG A 172 5.94 -5.36 -38.82
C ARG A 172 6.35 -6.10 -40.08
N GLN A 173 7.64 -6.36 -40.22
CA GLN A 173 8.16 -7.20 -41.29
C GLN A 173 7.64 -8.63 -41.15
N THR A 174 7.18 -9.21 -42.26
CA THR A 174 6.70 -10.60 -42.30
C THR A 174 7.79 -11.54 -42.82
N GLN A 175 7.50 -12.84 -42.91
CA GLN A 175 8.42 -13.80 -43.55
C GLN A 175 8.51 -13.60 -45.07
N ASN A 176 7.52 -12.93 -45.68
CA ASN A 176 7.57 -12.51 -47.07
C ASN A 176 8.06 -11.05 -47.15
N PRO A 177 9.26 -10.76 -47.67
CA PRO A 177 9.83 -9.41 -47.67
C PRO A 177 9.03 -8.39 -48.51
N ASN A 178 8.10 -8.86 -49.35
CA ASN A 178 7.22 -8.01 -50.15
C ASN A 178 5.90 -7.67 -49.43
N ILE A 179 5.65 -8.21 -48.23
CA ILE A 179 4.44 -7.95 -47.43
C ILE A 179 4.85 -7.43 -46.05
N VAL A 180 4.33 -6.24 -45.72
CA VAL A 180 4.46 -5.60 -44.41
C VAL A 180 3.08 -5.59 -43.75
N GLY A 181 3.01 -6.04 -42.50
CA GLY A 181 1.83 -5.87 -41.65
C GLY A 181 1.98 -4.65 -40.74
N TYR A 182 0.89 -4.25 -40.09
CA TYR A 182 0.86 -3.06 -39.26
C TYR A 182 0.20 -3.32 -37.90
N SER A 183 0.76 -2.76 -36.84
CA SER A 183 0.22 -2.82 -35.48
C SER A 183 0.20 -1.46 -34.79
N CYS A 184 -0.65 -1.29 -33.78
CA CYS A 184 -0.63 -0.14 -32.88
C CYS A 184 0.50 -0.27 -31.84
N LYS A 185 1.61 0.47 -32.05
CA LYS A 185 2.82 0.56 -31.18
C LYS A 185 3.51 1.91 -31.43
N VAL A 186 4.77 2.06 -31.00
CA VAL A 186 5.62 3.22 -31.32
C VAL A 186 5.60 3.47 -32.83
N ASP A 187 5.22 4.67 -33.24
CA ASP A 187 5.08 5.01 -34.67
C ASP A 187 6.45 4.92 -35.37
N ASP A 188 6.46 4.43 -36.61
CA ASP A 188 7.69 4.26 -37.40
C ASP A 188 8.50 5.58 -37.54
N SER A 189 7.81 6.73 -37.48
CA SER A 189 8.41 8.06 -37.45
C SER A 189 9.38 8.28 -36.27
N TYR A 190 9.22 7.54 -35.18
CA TYR A 190 10.00 7.71 -33.94
C TYR A 190 10.94 6.54 -33.62
N VAL A 191 10.78 5.37 -34.22
CA VAL A 191 11.56 4.14 -33.91
C VAL A 191 13.07 4.35 -33.98
N GLY A 192 13.56 5.11 -34.96
CA GLY A 192 14.99 5.44 -35.13
C GLY A 192 15.48 6.65 -34.33
N THR A 193 14.66 7.25 -33.47
CA THR A 193 14.97 8.48 -32.74
C THR A 193 15.29 8.21 -31.26
N ILE A 194 15.78 9.22 -30.55
CA ILE A 194 16.04 9.11 -29.10
C ILE A 194 14.77 9.15 -28.24
N TRP A 195 13.62 9.55 -28.80
CA TRP A 195 12.40 9.81 -28.03
C TRP A 195 11.82 8.57 -27.32
N PRO A 196 11.68 7.38 -27.96
CA PRO A 196 11.17 6.19 -27.26
C PRO A 196 12.07 5.74 -26.09
N THR A 197 13.39 5.96 -26.21
CA THR A 197 14.37 5.68 -25.15
C THR A 197 14.21 6.65 -23.98
N LEU A 198 14.02 7.95 -24.25
CA LEU A 198 13.77 8.95 -23.21
C LEU A 198 12.44 8.72 -22.49
N ASP A 199 11.38 8.37 -23.22
CA ASP A 199 10.07 8.02 -22.66
C ASP A 199 10.19 6.79 -21.74
N SER A 200 10.78 5.70 -22.23
CA SER A 200 11.03 4.48 -21.45
C SER A 200 11.87 4.75 -20.19
N ALA A 201 12.92 5.57 -20.29
CA ALA A 201 13.75 5.96 -19.16
C ALA A 201 12.98 6.83 -18.14
N LEU A 202 12.10 7.73 -18.60
CA LEU A 202 11.24 8.55 -17.74
C LEU A 202 10.26 7.68 -16.94
N PHE A 203 9.54 6.76 -17.60
CA PHE A 203 8.63 5.84 -16.89
C PHE A 203 9.37 4.95 -15.89
N PHE A 204 10.56 4.44 -16.25
CA PHE A 204 11.38 3.65 -15.34
C PHE A 204 11.86 4.47 -14.12
N LEU A 205 12.34 5.70 -14.33
CA LEU A 205 12.76 6.60 -13.25
C LEU A 205 11.58 6.97 -12.33
N LEU A 206 10.41 7.28 -12.90
CA LEU A 206 9.19 7.54 -12.13
C LEU A 206 8.78 6.32 -11.31
N PHE A 207 8.82 5.11 -11.88
CA PHE A 207 8.55 3.88 -11.15
C PHE A 207 9.50 3.70 -9.95
N LEU A 208 10.81 3.94 -10.12
CA LEU A 208 11.77 3.85 -9.01
C LEU A 208 11.49 4.89 -7.91
N VAL A 209 11.25 6.15 -8.26
CA VAL A 209 10.97 7.23 -7.30
C VAL A 209 9.68 6.96 -6.52
N LEU A 210 8.61 6.56 -7.21
CA LEU A 210 7.32 6.29 -6.57
C LEU A 210 7.38 5.01 -5.71
N SER A 211 8.09 3.97 -6.16
CA SER A 211 8.40 2.78 -5.36
C SER A 211 9.15 3.12 -4.07
N PHE A 212 10.15 4.01 -4.15
CA PHE A 212 10.93 4.45 -3.00
C PHE A 212 10.07 5.20 -1.97
N ILE A 213 9.26 6.17 -2.41
CA ILE A 213 8.36 6.95 -1.54
C ILE A 213 7.37 6.02 -0.80
N VAL A 214 6.76 5.10 -1.54
CA VAL A 214 5.83 4.09 -1.00
C VAL A 214 6.51 3.19 0.02
N THR A 215 7.68 2.64 -0.32
CA THR A 215 8.47 1.76 0.54
C THR A 215 8.86 2.47 1.82
N PHE A 216 9.36 3.71 1.74
CA PHE A 216 9.66 4.55 2.89
C PHE A 216 8.43 4.73 3.79
N CYS A 217 7.28 5.11 3.22
CA CYS A 217 6.05 5.30 3.98
C CYS A 217 5.64 4.02 4.74
N TYR A 218 5.58 2.86 4.06
CA TYR A 218 5.18 1.61 4.70
C TYR A 218 6.20 1.07 5.72
N VAL A 219 7.50 1.19 5.46
CA VAL A 219 8.55 0.84 6.44
C VAL A 219 8.39 1.67 7.71
N ARG A 220 8.19 2.98 7.59
CA ARG A 220 8.01 3.87 8.76
C ARG A 220 6.73 3.55 9.54
N ILE A 221 5.61 3.27 8.85
CA ILE A 221 4.37 2.83 9.51
C ILE A 221 4.60 1.49 10.23
N GLY A 222 5.27 0.53 9.60
CA GLY A 222 5.63 -0.77 10.20
C GLY A 222 6.51 -0.62 11.46
N CYS A 223 7.49 0.28 11.44
CA CYS A 223 8.29 0.61 12.62
C CYS A 223 7.44 1.18 13.77
N VAL A 224 6.51 2.09 13.48
CA VAL A 224 5.60 2.67 14.48
C VAL A 224 4.64 1.62 15.06
N LEU A 225 4.06 0.76 14.21
CA LEU A 225 3.22 -0.36 14.66
C LEU A 225 3.99 -1.34 15.57
N ARG A 226 5.24 -1.68 15.22
CA ARG A 226 6.12 -2.51 16.08
C ARG A 226 6.41 -1.83 17.43
N ARG A 227 6.69 -0.52 17.46
CA ARG A 227 6.91 0.25 18.70
C ARG A 227 5.66 0.25 19.60
N HIS A 228 4.47 0.52 19.05
CA HIS A 228 3.23 0.44 19.82
C HIS A 228 2.94 -0.98 20.34
N GLY A 229 3.26 -2.02 19.58
CA GLY A 229 3.17 -3.42 20.04
C GLY A 229 4.02 -3.67 21.29
N LYS A 230 5.30 -3.28 21.26
CA LYS A 230 6.22 -3.39 22.41
C LYS A 230 5.73 -2.59 23.61
N ASN A 231 5.36 -1.32 23.41
CA ASN A 231 4.95 -0.42 24.50
C ASN A 231 3.64 -0.89 25.18
N VAL A 232 2.71 -1.52 24.46
CA VAL A 232 1.50 -2.11 25.06
C VAL A 232 1.84 -3.34 25.91
N HIS A 233 2.73 -4.21 25.43
CA HIS A 233 3.18 -5.37 26.21
C HIS A 233 3.93 -4.93 27.47
N GLN A 234 4.86 -3.97 27.35
CA GLN A 234 5.62 -3.42 28.48
C GLN A 234 4.73 -2.66 29.48
N ARG A 235 3.73 -1.87 29.03
CA ARG A 235 2.74 -1.26 29.94
C ARG A 235 1.88 -2.29 30.65
N SER A 236 1.54 -3.41 30.00
CA SER A 236 0.82 -4.52 30.66
C SER A 236 1.66 -5.14 31.77
N TYR A 237 2.97 -5.36 31.51
CA TYR A 237 3.92 -5.90 32.47
C TYR A 237 4.15 -4.96 33.68
N LEU A 238 4.40 -3.66 33.43
CA LEU A 238 4.52 -2.67 34.53
C LEU A 238 3.21 -2.57 35.33
N SER A 239 2.05 -2.57 34.67
CA SER A 239 0.75 -2.46 35.37
C SER A 239 0.46 -3.67 36.28
N ALA A 240 0.99 -4.86 35.94
CA ALA A 240 0.96 -6.03 36.82
C ALA A 240 1.93 -5.86 38.00
N SER A 241 3.20 -5.54 37.70
CA SER A 241 4.25 -5.35 38.72
C SER A 241 3.92 -4.27 39.75
N THR A 242 3.44 -3.09 39.33
CA THR A 242 3.05 -2.00 40.26
C THR A 242 1.86 -2.38 41.14
N LYS A 243 0.97 -3.29 40.70
CA LYS A 243 -0.12 -3.81 41.55
C LYS A 243 0.39 -4.81 42.58
N ILE A 244 1.31 -5.69 42.19
CA ILE A 244 1.96 -6.63 43.13
C ILE A 244 2.67 -5.83 44.24
N SER A 245 3.50 -4.84 43.91
CA SER A 245 4.15 -3.98 44.92
C SER A 245 3.14 -3.23 45.80
N LYS A 246 2.00 -2.78 45.27
CA LYS A 246 0.96 -2.11 46.07
C LYS A 246 0.22 -3.06 47.01
N ASN A 247 0.00 -4.31 46.62
CA ASN A 247 -0.61 -5.32 47.49
C ASN A 247 0.35 -5.72 48.62
N VAL A 248 1.63 -5.96 48.31
CA VAL A 248 2.68 -6.25 49.30
C VAL A 248 2.87 -5.07 50.27
N ALA A 249 2.89 -3.83 49.77
CA ALA A 249 2.96 -2.64 50.62
C ALA A 249 1.71 -2.42 51.50
N LYS A 250 0.56 -2.99 51.12
CA LYS A 250 -0.67 -2.96 51.92
C LYS A 250 -0.59 -3.99 53.05
N GLN A 251 -0.20 -5.24 52.74
CA GLN A 251 0.05 -6.27 53.76
C GLN A 251 1.11 -5.83 54.79
N HIS A 252 2.18 -5.13 54.37
CA HIS A 252 3.16 -4.56 55.31
C HIS A 252 2.65 -3.39 56.16
N LYS A 253 1.53 -2.75 55.81
CA LYS A 253 0.88 -1.73 56.65
C LYS A 253 0.01 -2.33 57.75
N ASP A 254 -0.49 -3.55 57.55
CA ASP A 254 -1.32 -4.25 58.53
C ASP A 254 -0.46 -4.97 59.61
N VAL A 255 0.88 -4.92 59.49
CA VAL A 255 1.84 -5.45 60.49
C VAL A 255 2.61 -4.32 61.19
N LYS A 256 1.88 -3.42 61.88
CA LYS A 256 2.43 -2.55 62.94
C LYS A 256 1.41 -2.18 64.02
N VAL A 257 1.06 -3.15 64.87
CA VAL A 257 0.70 -2.89 66.28
C VAL A 257 1.32 -3.96 67.17
N ALA A 258 2.56 -3.70 67.60
CA ALA A 258 3.16 -4.29 68.81
C ALA A 258 4.09 -3.23 69.38
N ASP A 259 3.74 -2.72 70.55
CA ASP A 259 4.47 -1.65 71.23
C ASP A 259 5.78 -2.16 71.83
N LEU A 260 6.83 -1.33 71.77
CA LEU A 260 8.04 -1.40 72.58
C LEU A 260 8.79 -0.07 72.40
N GLY A 261 8.68 0.79 73.42
CA GLY A 261 9.06 2.20 73.33
C GLY A 261 10.56 2.47 73.12
N GLY A 262 10.86 3.53 72.37
CA GLY A 262 12.24 3.96 72.11
C GLY A 262 12.33 5.31 71.39
N LYS A 263 12.58 6.37 72.16
CA LYS A 263 13.06 7.73 71.81
C LYS A 263 12.95 8.17 70.33
N THR A 264 12.13 9.19 70.10
CA THR A 264 12.08 9.97 68.86
C THR A 264 13.43 10.60 68.54
N GLN A 265 13.98 10.33 67.35
CA GLN A 265 15.07 11.14 66.78
C GLN A 265 14.67 11.58 65.38
N LYS A 266 14.51 12.90 65.19
CA LYS A 266 14.38 13.50 63.85
C LYS A 266 15.73 13.33 63.14
N GLN A 267 15.71 12.77 61.94
CA GLN A 267 16.84 12.89 61.03
C GLN A 267 16.35 13.34 59.67
N ASN A 268 16.65 14.60 59.33
CA ASN A 268 16.55 15.10 57.97
C ASN A 268 17.53 14.31 57.10
N CYS A 269 17.17 14.05 55.84
CA CYS A 269 18.18 13.74 54.83
C CYS A 269 18.06 14.73 53.68
N SER A 270 19.22 15.13 53.17
CA SER A 270 19.45 16.42 52.50
C SER A 270 19.40 16.34 50.99
N THR A 271 19.05 17.47 50.38
CA THR A 271 19.29 17.78 48.97
C THR A 271 20.74 17.48 48.59
N PHE A 272 20.94 16.78 47.46
CA PHE A 272 22.21 16.80 46.75
C PHE A 272 21.91 17.02 45.27
N GLY A 273 22.30 18.20 44.76
CA GLY A 273 22.24 18.51 43.34
C GLY A 273 23.60 18.31 42.69
N ILE A 274 23.60 18.00 41.40
CA ILE A 274 24.75 18.24 40.51
C ILE A 274 24.19 18.97 39.28
N ALA A 275 24.84 20.07 38.92
CA ALA A 275 24.42 20.98 37.87
C ALA A 275 25.09 20.66 36.52
N ASN A 276 24.51 21.22 35.46
CA ASN A 276 25.13 22.03 34.38
C ASN A 276 24.13 22.03 33.20
N GLU A 277 23.49 23.17 32.88
CA GLU A 277 23.97 24.19 31.90
C GLU A 277 24.08 23.61 30.47
N SER A 278 23.53 24.22 29.40
CA SER A 278 22.69 25.41 29.20
C SER A 278 21.78 25.15 27.95
N GLU A 279 20.95 26.03 27.38
CA GLU A 279 20.62 27.46 27.57
C GLU A 279 19.23 27.77 26.95
N SER A 280 18.53 28.81 27.41
CA SER A 280 17.89 29.88 26.58
C SER A 280 16.80 30.67 27.34
N VAL A 281 17.09 31.96 27.55
CA VAL A 281 16.22 33.15 27.58
C VAL A 281 14.74 33.00 28.02
N VAL A 282 14.42 33.64 29.15
CA VAL A 282 13.07 34.08 29.53
C VAL A 282 12.96 35.59 29.30
N GLU A 283 11.87 36.06 28.72
CA GLU A 283 11.23 37.33 29.11
C GLU A 283 9.69 37.22 29.02
N PRO A 284 8.92 38.03 29.76
CA PRO A 284 7.51 37.77 30.09
C PRO A 284 6.53 38.67 29.32
N VAL A 285 5.21 38.57 29.59
CA VAL A 285 4.28 39.69 29.94
C VAL A 285 2.77 39.36 29.77
N THR A 286 2.03 39.59 30.86
CA THR A 286 0.58 39.86 31.07
C THR A 286 -0.58 38.93 30.66
N ASN A 287 -1.57 38.92 31.56
CA ASN A 287 -2.93 38.41 31.43
C ASN A 287 -3.77 39.13 30.36
N SER A 288 -4.75 38.42 29.79
CA SER A 288 -6.21 38.69 29.85
C SER A 288 -6.92 38.29 28.55
N ASP A 289 -7.88 37.36 28.63
CA ASP A 289 -9.28 37.58 28.23
C ASP A 289 -10.15 36.32 28.43
N LEU A 290 -11.41 36.56 28.81
CA LEU A 290 -12.42 35.54 29.11
C LEU A 290 -13.31 35.28 27.89
N ILE A 291 -13.37 34.03 27.40
CA ILE A 291 -14.51 33.53 26.60
C ILE A 291 -14.83 32.07 27.01
N ASP A 292 -16.01 31.88 27.59
CA ASP A 292 -16.58 30.56 27.89
C ASP A 292 -17.00 29.80 26.62
N ILE A 293 -16.54 28.56 26.45
CA ILE A 293 -17.26 27.53 25.67
C ILE A 293 -17.13 26.17 26.38
N ASN A 294 -18.26 25.61 26.79
CA ASN A 294 -18.35 24.28 27.42
C ASN A 294 -17.73 23.17 26.55
N THR A 295 -16.86 22.33 27.13
CA THR A 295 -16.60 20.98 26.60
C THR A 295 -16.17 20.03 27.72
N GLU A 296 -16.83 18.88 27.82
CA GLU A 296 -16.56 17.86 28.84
C GLU A 296 -15.10 17.36 28.76
N THR A 297 -14.32 17.65 29.80
CA THR A 297 -12.93 17.20 29.90
C THR A 297 -12.82 16.02 30.86
N ILE A 298 -12.55 14.82 30.32
CA ILE A 298 -12.20 13.65 31.12
C ILE A 298 -10.84 13.89 31.78
N SER A 299 -10.86 14.25 33.06
CA SER A 299 -9.65 14.40 33.88
C SER A 299 -8.98 13.04 34.09
N ASN A 300 -7.89 12.80 33.37
CA ASN A 300 -6.96 11.71 33.69
C ASN A 300 -5.88 12.25 34.63
N ASN A 301 -6.03 11.93 35.93
CA ASN A 301 -5.04 12.26 36.95
C ASN A 301 -3.69 11.59 36.63
N CYS A 302 -2.71 12.38 36.16
CA CYS A 302 -1.33 11.93 35.99
C CYS A 302 -0.62 11.92 37.35
N ILE A 303 -0.59 10.77 38.01
CA ILE A 303 0.34 10.54 39.11
C ILE A 303 1.73 10.32 38.50
N ASN A 304 2.59 11.34 38.55
CA ASN A 304 4.00 11.20 38.24
C ASN A 304 4.68 10.37 39.34
N THR A 305 5.19 9.19 38.97
CA THR A 305 6.22 8.49 39.74
C THR A 305 7.43 8.31 38.84
N ASN A 306 8.41 9.20 38.98
CA ASN A 306 9.74 8.99 38.43
C ASN A 306 10.37 7.79 39.16
N VAL A 307 10.72 6.75 38.42
CA VAL A 307 11.59 5.68 38.89
C VAL A 307 12.77 5.66 37.93
N GLU A 308 13.91 6.19 38.38
CA GLU A 308 15.16 6.11 37.63
C GLU A 308 15.72 4.69 37.68
N ASN A 309 16.19 4.21 36.53
CA ASN A 309 16.92 2.95 36.44
C ASN A 309 18.38 3.17 36.88
N SER A 310 18.73 2.76 38.10
CA SER A 310 20.13 2.59 38.50
C SER A 310 20.58 1.13 38.34
N ASN A 311 21.59 0.89 37.50
CA ASN A 311 22.16 -0.44 37.25
C ASN A 311 22.91 -0.97 38.48
N VAL A 312 22.35 -1.95 39.19
CA VAL A 312 23.13 -2.71 40.19
C VAL A 312 23.90 -3.83 39.49
N LYS A 313 25.21 -3.60 39.29
CA LYS A 313 26.14 -4.65 38.85
C LYS A 313 26.27 -5.74 39.92
N LYS A 314 26.53 -6.97 39.47
CA LYS A 314 26.98 -8.09 40.30
C LYS A 314 28.15 -7.68 41.23
N SER A 315 28.02 -7.97 42.52
CA SER A 315 29.15 -8.27 43.40
C SER A 315 28.95 -9.66 44.00
N LEU A 316 29.88 -10.56 43.69
CA LEU A 316 29.82 -11.98 44.05
C LEU A 316 30.57 -12.20 45.36
N SER A 317 29.89 -12.60 46.44
CA SER A 317 30.57 -13.07 47.66
C SER A 317 29.69 -13.94 48.55
N THR A 318 29.84 -15.26 48.43
CA THR A 318 30.11 -16.20 49.53
C THR A 318 30.30 -17.60 48.95
N GLY A 319 31.14 -18.41 49.59
CA GLY A 319 31.48 -19.75 49.12
C GLY A 319 30.78 -20.87 49.91
N SER A 320 30.96 -22.09 49.41
CA SER A 320 30.84 -23.37 50.13
C SER A 320 29.44 -23.88 50.54
N ARG A 321 28.94 -24.80 49.70
CA ARG A 321 28.45 -26.14 50.09
C ARG A 321 27.57 -26.27 51.35
N GLY A 322 26.27 -26.35 51.11
CA GLY A 322 25.31 -27.09 51.96
C GLY A 322 24.16 -27.52 51.05
N ARG A 323 23.91 -28.82 50.94
CA ARG A 323 22.77 -29.40 50.22
C ARG A 323 21.77 -29.80 51.30
N ASP A 324 20.49 -29.47 51.15
CA ASP A 324 19.36 -30.42 51.21
C ASP A 324 18.01 -29.69 51.33
N ASP A 325 17.01 -30.35 50.75
CA ASP A 325 15.56 -30.15 50.70
C ASP A 325 14.90 -28.85 50.17
N PHE A 326 13.96 -29.12 49.27
CA PHE A 326 13.11 -28.23 48.49
C PHE A 326 11.66 -28.68 48.72
N SER A 327 10.73 -27.73 48.69
CA SER A 327 9.24 -27.85 48.63
C SER A 327 8.51 -27.21 49.81
N ASP A 328 7.37 -26.60 49.47
CA ASP A 328 6.24 -26.12 50.31
C ASP A 328 5.96 -24.61 50.35
N ASN A 329 6.30 -23.86 49.31
CA ASN A 329 5.77 -22.49 49.10
C ASN A 329 5.39 -22.11 47.65
N ILE A 330 5.30 -23.07 46.73
CA ILE A 330 4.92 -22.78 45.32
C ILE A 330 3.39 -22.73 45.13
N ALA A 331 2.60 -23.38 45.98
CA ALA A 331 1.16 -23.50 45.81
C ALA A 331 0.33 -22.26 46.23
N LEU A 332 0.91 -21.29 46.94
CA LEU A 332 0.17 -20.13 47.45
C LEU A 332 0.13 -18.92 46.49
N ASP A 333 1.14 -18.79 45.60
CA ASP A 333 1.21 -17.69 44.64
C ASP A 333 0.17 -17.82 43.51
N ASP A 334 -0.09 -19.04 43.03
CA ASP A 334 -1.05 -19.27 41.93
C ASP A 334 -2.50 -18.91 42.32
N PHE A 335 -2.88 -19.05 43.59
CA PHE A 335 -4.24 -18.74 44.06
C PHE A 335 -4.50 -17.22 44.16
N ILE A 336 -3.47 -16.39 44.37
CA ILE A 336 -3.60 -14.93 44.54
C ILE A 336 -3.68 -14.21 43.18
N ILE A 337 -3.25 -14.84 42.09
CA ILE A 337 -3.23 -14.24 40.75
C ILE A 337 -4.63 -14.01 40.18
N GLU A 338 -5.63 -14.88 40.45
CA GLU A 338 -6.98 -14.72 39.89
C GLU A 338 -7.77 -13.53 40.46
N GLN A 339 -7.54 -13.14 41.73
CA GLN A 339 -8.50 -12.28 42.44
C GLN A 339 -8.25 -10.76 42.36
N SER A 340 -7.23 -10.27 41.62
CA SER A 340 -6.79 -8.86 41.65
C SER A 340 -7.02 -8.04 40.36
N PHE A 341 -7.92 -8.49 39.47
CA PHE A 341 -8.30 -7.75 38.26
C PHE A 341 -9.35 -6.65 38.50
N SER A 342 -8.88 -5.43 38.82
CA SER A 342 -9.75 -4.24 38.91
C SER A 342 -10.52 -3.98 37.59
N PRO A 343 -11.87 -3.82 37.61
CA PRO A 343 -12.71 -3.83 36.40
C PRO A 343 -12.45 -2.71 35.38
N SER A 344 -11.99 -1.53 35.83
CA SER A 344 -11.93 -0.33 34.97
C SER A 344 -10.80 -0.39 33.94
N TYR A 345 -9.63 -0.91 34.31
CA TYR A 345 -8.53 -1.12 33.35
C TYR A 345 -8.78 -2.35 32.48
N ALA A 346 -9.37 -3.40 33.05
CA ALA A 346 -9.79 -4.60 32.34
C ALA A 346 -10.80 -4.30 31.20
N LYS A 347 -11.71 -3.33 31.39
CA LYS A 347 -12.65 -2.85 30.35
C LYS A 347 -11.96 -2.20 29.14
N ASN A 348 -10.86 -1.48 29.35
CA ASN A 348 -10.23 -0.66 28.29
C ASN A 348 -9.18 -1.41 27.45
N VAL A 349 -8.55 -2.45 28.00
CA VAL A 349 -7.58 -3.28 27.26
C VAL A 349 -8.19 -3.98 26.03
N PRO A 350 -9.41 -4.57 26.08
CA PRO A 350 -10.11 -5.09 24.90
C PRO A 350 -10.37 -4.02 23.83
N ALA A 351 -10.79 -2.82 24.21
CA ALA A 351 -11.06 -1.72 23.28
C ALA A 351 -9.79 -1.23 22.56
N LEU A 352 -8.69 -1.05 23.29
CA LEU A 352 -7.38 -0.72 22.73
C LEU A 352 -6.84 -1.82 21.80
N ASN A 353 -6.98 -3.10 22.19
CA ASN A 353 -6.57 -4.22 21.34
C ASN A 353 -7.46 -4.36 20.09
N LYS A 354 -8.77 -4.08 20.19
CA LYS A 354 -9.69 -4.03 19.03
C LYS A 354 -9.29 -2.91 18.07
N HIS A 355 -9.07 -1.70 18.57
CA HIS A 355 -8.63 -0.55 17.77
C HIS A 355 -7.30 -0.86 17.06
N ARG A 356 -6.32 -1.46 17.76
CA ARG A 356 -5.05 -1.92 17.18
C ARG A 356 -5.24 -2.95 16.06
N LYS A 357 -6.15 -3.92 16.23
CA LYS A 357 -6.46 -4.92 15.20
C LYS A 357 -7.08 -4.27 13.95
N GLU A 358 -8.02 -3.34 14.13
CA GLU A 358 -8.62 -2.57 13.02
C GLU A 358 -7.60 -1.71 12.28
N LEU A 359 -6.70 -1.04 13.01
CA LEU A 359 -5.57 -0.28 12.47
C LEU A 359 -4.62 -1.14 11.65
N ASN A 360 -4.17 -2.27 12.21
CA ASN A 360 -3.27 -3.21 11.53
C ASN A 360 -3.90 -3.76 10.24
N ARG A 361 -5.19 -4.12 10.27
CA ARG A 361 -5.91 -4.63 9.10
C ARG A 361 -6.06 -3.57 8.02
N THR A 362 -6.36 -2.33 8.39
CA THR A 362 -6.42 -1.19 7.47
C THR A 362 -5.07 -0.89 6.80
N TYR A 363 -3.97 -0.97 7.56
CA TYR A 363 -2.61 -0.86 7.03
C TYR A 363 -2.30 -2.01 6.07
N LEU A 364 -2.57 -3.25 6.48
CA LEU A 364 -2.27 -4.45 5.69
C LEU A 364 -3.03 -4.43 4.37
N MET A 365 -4.31 -4.01 4.37
CA MET A 365 -5.11 -3.86 3.16
C MET A 365 -4.45 -2.93 2.14
N MET A 366 -3.96 -1.77 2.57
CA MET A 366 -3.33 -0.79 1.66
C MET A 366 -1.96 -1.26 1.21
N LEU A 367 -1.20 -1.93 2.08
CA LEU A 367 0.05 -2.59 1.71
C LEU A 367 -0.22 -3.68 0.65
N THR A 368 -1.25 -4.50 0.81
CA THR A 368 -1.63 -5.54 -0.16
C THR A 368 -2.04 -4.94 -1.51
N VAL A 369 -2.94 -3.94 -1.52
CA VAL A 369 -3.29 -3.20 -2.76
C VAL A 369 -2.03 -2.68 -3.46
N THR A 370 -1.14 -2.05 -2.70
CA THR A 370 0.06 -1.43 -3.28
C THR A 370 1.07 -2.49 -3.75
N LEU A 371 1.25 -3.60 -3.02
CA LEU A 371 2.12 -4.70 -3.44
C LEU A 371 1.61 -5.38 -4.71
N VAL A 372 0.29 -5.61 -4.83
CA VAL A 372 -0.28 -6.15 -6.08
C VAL A 372 -0.02 -5.19 -7.24
N PHE A 373 -0.09 -3.87 -7.02
CA PHE A 373 0.30 -2.90 -8.03
C PHE A 373 1.74 -3.05 -8.49
N PHE A 374 2.70 -2.90 -7.57
CA PHE A 374 4.11 -2.92 -7.95
C PHE A 374 4.55 -4.29 -8.50
N LEU A 375 4.08 -5.41 -7.91
CA LEU A 375 4.39 -6.75 -8.38
C LEU A 375 3.75 -7.05 -9.75
N GLY A 376 2.53 -6.58 -10.01
CA GLY A 376 1.90 -6.67 -11.34
C GLY A 376 2.62 -5.85 -12.41
N PHE A 377 3.35 -4.79 -12.03
CA PHE A 377 4.11 -3.95 -12.95
C PHE A 377 5.50 -4.50 -13.31
N LEU A 378 6.09 -5.36 -12.47
CA LEU A 378 7.45 -5.87 -12.67
C LEU A 378 7.64 -6.69 -13.96
N PRO A 379 6.74 -7.60 -14.38
CA PRO A 379 6.92 -8.35 -15.62
C PRO A 379 6.88 -7.43 -16.85
N PHE A 380 5.94 -6.47 -16.89
CA PHE A 380 5.89 -5.45 -17.95
C PHE A 380 7.21 -4.67 -18.06
N LEU A 381 7.77 -4.17 -16.95
CA LEU A 381 9.04 -3.46 -16.95
C LEU A 381 10.21 -4.35 -17.40
N GLY A 382 10.28 -5.58 -16.89
CA GLY A 382 11.32 -6.54 -17.25
C GLY A 382 11.28 -6.91 -18.74
N LEU A 383 10.09 -7.09 -19.31
CA LEU A 383 9.92 -7.40 -20.73
C LEU A 383 10.21 -6.23 -21.67
N ASN A 384 9.85 -5.01 -21.29
CA ASN A 384 10.24 -3.81 -22.06
C ASN A 384 11.76 -3.58 -22.00
N PHE A 385 12.39 -3.81 -20.85
CA PHE A 385 13.86 -3.78 -20.74
C PHE A 385 14.52 -4.87 -21.62
N LEU A 386 14.01 -6.11 -21.62
CA LEU A 386 14.51 -7.19 -22.48
C LEU A 386 14.32 -6.88 -23.97
N LEU A 387 13.22 -6.23 -24.35
CA LEU A 387 12.99 -5.73 -25.72
C LEU A 387 14.00 -4.64 -26.10
N SER A 388 14.30 -3.70 -25.19
CA SER A 388 15.27 -2.63 -25.42
C SER A 388 16.73 -3.12 -25.50
N VAL A 389 17.09 -4.19 -24.77
CA VAL A 389 18.47 -4.73 -24.73
C VAL A 389 18.70 -5.83 -25.77
N SER A 390 17.67 -6.59 -26.13
CA SER A 390 17.80 -7.76 -27.02
C SER A 390 16.60 -7.93 -27.96
N PRO A 391 16.35 -6.97 -28.88
CA PRO A 391 15.17 -6.99 -29.76
C PRO A 391 15.10 -8.26 -30.62
N GLU A 392 16.24 -8.78 -31.10
CA GLU A 392 16.31 -10.02 -31.89
C GLU A 392 15.78 -11.26 -31.13
N LYS A 393 16.01 -11.33 -29.81
CA LYS A 393 15.51 -12.43 -28.97
C LYS A 393 14.00 -12.36 -28.78
N VAL A 394 13.41 -11.16 -28.81
CA VAL A 394 11.95 -10.97 -28.74
C VAL A 394 11.31 -11.23 -30.11
N ALA A 395 11.95 -10.79 -31.20
CA ALA A 395 11.49 -11.02 -32.56
C ALA A 395 11.46 -12.51 -32.97
N SER A 396 12.28 -13.34 -32.34
CA SER A 396 12.34 -14.79 -32.58
C SER A 396 11.40 -15.64 -31.72
N LEU A 397 10.61 -15.04 -30.82
CA LEU A 397 9.62 -15.76 -30.00
C LEU A 397 8.48 -16.34 -30.85
N LYS A 398 8.11 -17.60 -30.59
CA LYS A 398 7.05 -18.34 -31.30
C LYS A 398 6.28 -19.24 -30.34
N GLY A 399 5.01 -19.51 -30.64
CA GLY A 399 4.16 -20.39 -29.83
C GLY A 399 4.06 -19.95 -28.36
N TRP A 400 4.33 -20.86 -27.43
CA TRP A 400 4.20 -20.62 -25.99
C TRP A 400 5.05 -19.47 -25.45
N SER A 401 6.25 -19.22 -26.00
CA SER A 401 7.09 -18.12 -25.51
C SER A 401 6.55 -16.75 -25.92
N LEU A 402 5.97 -16.64 -27.12
CA LEU A 402 5.22 -15.47 -27.57
C LEU A 402 3.93 -15.26 -26.77
N ALA A 403 3.20 -16.35 -26.48
CA ALA A 403 2.01 -16.32 -25.65
C ALA A 403 2.28 -15.77 -24.23
N MET A 404 3.32 -16.28 -23.57
CA MET A 404 3.72 -15.83 -22.23
C MET A 404 4.28 -14.41 -22.25
N TYR A 405 5.03 -14.03 -23.29
CA TYR A 405 5.49 -12.66 -23.48
C TYR A 405 4.31 -11.68 -23.57
N GLN A 406 3.31 -11.95 -24.41
CA GLN A 406 2.14 -11.09 -24.53
C GLN A 406 1.32 -11.05 -23.24
N LEU A 407 1.12 -12.20 -22.57
CA LEU A 407 0.39 -12.26 -21.29
C LEU A 407 1.07 -11.42 -20.20
N PHE A 408 2.40 -11.48 -20.10
CA PHE A 408 3.15 -10.74 -19.09
C PHE A 408 3.35 -9.26 -19.43
N LEU A 409 3.27 -8.85 -20.70
CA LEU A 409 3.11 -7.43 -21.04
C LEU A 409 1.82 -6.86 -20.43
N GLU A 410 0.72 -7.61 -20.43
CA GLU A 410 -0.56 -7.18 -19.85
C GLU A 410 -0.67 -7.37 -18.32
N SER A 411 0.37 -7.88 -17.66
CA SER A 411 0.32 -8.28 -16.23
C SER A 411 -0.07 -7.15 -15.26
N PHE A 412 0.20 -5.89 -15.62
CA PHE A 412 -0.13 -4.72 -14.82
C PHE A 412 -1.64 -4.48 -14.69
N LEU A 413 -2.45 -5.06 -15.58
CA LEU A 413 -3.91 -4.91 -15.57
C LEU A 413 -4.57 -5.69 -14.43
N VAL A 414 -3.87 -6.64 -13.77
CA VAL A 414 -4.39 -7.40 -12.61
C VAL A 414 -4.99 -6.50 -11.52
N ASN A 415 -4.46 -5.28 -11.40
CA ASN A 415 -4.89 -4.27 -10.45
C ASN A 415 -6.36 -3.89 -10.55
N CYS A 416 -6.90 -3.80 -11.78
CA CYS A 416 -8.30 -3.39 -11.97
C CYS A 416 -9.29 -4.41 -11.38
N ALA A 417 -8.92 -5.69 -11.31
CA ALA A 417 -9.74 -6.74 -10.71
C ALA A 417 -9.39 -7.04 -9.25
N ALA A 418 -8.13 -6.84 -8.84
CA ALA A 418 -7.65 -7.18 -7.51
C ALA A 418 -8.21 -6.27 -6.41
N ASN A 419 -8.40 -4.97 -6.68
CA ASN A 419 -8.79 -3.99 -5.66
C ASN A 419 -10.12 -4.34 -4.96
N PRO A 420 -11.23 -4.64 -5.67
CA PRO A 420 -12.48 -5.10 -5.05
C PRO A 420 -12.34 -6.37 -4.22
N ILE A 421 -11.55 -7.36 -4.69
CA ILE A 421 -11.28 -8.59 -3.93
C ILE A 421 -10.61 -8.25 -2.61
N ILE A 422 -9.54 -7.44 -2.65
CA ILE A 422 -8.80 -7.03 -1.46
C ILE A 422 -9.71 -6.30 -0.46
N TYR A 423 -10.58 -5.39 -0.92
CA TYR A 423 -11.56 -4.73 -0.04
C TYR A 423 -12.58 -5.72 0.55
N SER A 424 -13.10 -6.68 -0.24
CA SER A 424 -14.05 -7.71 0.23
C SER A 424 -13.48 -8.61 1.34
N LEU A 425 -12.17 -8.87 1.31
CA LEU A 425 -11.47 -9.69 2.29
C LEU A 425 -11.03 -8.87 3.50
N MET A 426 -10.53 -7.66 3.28
CA MET A 426 -9.73 -6.92 4.25
C MET A 426 -10.42 -5.68 4.84
N ASP A 427 -11.43 -5.09 4.21
CA ASP A 427 -12.31 -4.11 4.86
C ASP A 427 -13.55 -4.82 5.44
N GLN A 428 -13.56 -4.99 6.76
CA GLN A 428 -14.68 -5.64 7.44
C GLN A 428 -15.99 -4.86 7.26
N LYS A 429 -15.95 -3.52 7.23
CA LYS A 429 -17.18 -2.72 7.12
C LYS A 429 -17.79 -2.86 5.73
N PHE A 430 -16.94 -2.84 4.71
CA PHE A 430 -17.37 -3.11 3.34
C PHE A 430 -17.95 -4.53 3.22
N LYS A 431 -17.25 -5.54 3.76
CA LYS A 431 -17.74 -6.93 3.80
C LYS A 431 -19.10 -7.07 4.48
N ASP A 432 -19.28 -6.49 5.67
CA ASP A 432 -20.52 -6.57 6.44
C ASP A 432 -21.69 -5.91 5.69
N ILE A 433 -21.45 -4.74 5.08
CA ILE A 433 -22.46 -4.03 4.26
C ILE A 433 -22.83 -4.85 3.01
N CYS A 434 -21.85 -5.41 2.30
CA CYS A 434 -22.11 -6.28 1.14
C CYS A 434 -22.95 -7.49 1.53
N ILE A 435 -22.61 -8.19 2.63
CA ILE A 435 -23.38 -9.33 3.14
C ILE A 435 -24.82 -8.91 3.45
N GLN A 436 -25.04 -7.75 4.08
CA GLN A 436 -26.39 -7.24 4.34
C GLN A 436 -27.16 -6.96 3.04
N MET A 437 -26.52 -6.31 2.06
CA MET A 437 -27.15 -5.99 0.76
C MET A 437 -27.58 -7.22 -0.02
N PHE A 438 -26.81 -8.32 0.02
CA PHE A 438 -27.17 -9.58 -0.64
C PHE A 438 -28.16 -10.41 0.19
N LYS A 439 -28.07 -10.41 1.53
CA LYS A 439 -29.04 -11.10 2.42
C LYS A 439 -30.44 -10.46 2.47
N ILE A 440 -30.59 -9.21 2.01
CA ILE A 440 -31.89 -8.54 1.89
C ILE A 440 -32.55 -8.85 0.52
N LYS A 441 -31.86 -9.59 -0.37
CA LYS A 441 -32.32 -9.95 -1.72
C LYS A 441 -32.45 -11.48 -1.96
N LEU A 442 -32.42 -12.26 -0.89
CA LEU A 442 -32.69 -13.70 -0.81
C LEU A 442 -33.73 -13.92 0.29
#